data_AF-A0A534RVG8-F1
#
_entry.id   AF-A0A534RVG8-F1
#
_cell.length_a   1.000
_cell.length_b   1.000
_cell.length_c   1.000
_cell.angle_alpha   90.00
_cell.angle_beta   90.00
_cell.angle_gamma   90.00
#
_symmetry.space_group_name_H-M   'P 1'
#
loop_
_entity.id
_entity.type
_entity.pdbx_description
1 polymer ?
#
loop_
_entity_poly.entity_id
_entity_poly.type
_entity_poly.pdbx_seq_one_letter_code
_entity_poly.pdbx_strand_id
1 'polypeptide(L)' 'MRRVISPAVDGRGELGRRGEAVAEEFLRACRYTIVARNYRCRAGEIDLVALDGDMLVFVEVRSRRGAVAGTPL' A
#
# COMPACT_ATOMS: atom_id res chain seq x y z
N MET A 1 -0.78 33.29 15.32
CA MET A 1 -1.29 33.04 13.96
C MET A 1 -1.36 31.54 13.72
N ARG A 2 -2.57 30.95 13.71
CA ARG A 2 -2.76 29.54 13.34
C ARG A 2 -2.88 29.47 11.81
N ARG A 3 -1.94 28.79 11.15
CA ARG A 3 -2.06 28.48 9.73
C ARG A 3 -3.02 27.30 9.62
N VAL A 4 -4.28 27.57 9.31
CA VAL A 4 -5.22 26.54 8.85
C VAL A 4 -4.72 26.13 7.48
N ILE A 5 -4.04 24.99 7.41
CA ILE A 5 -3.66 24.38 6.14
C ILE A 5 -4.88 23.57 5.71
N SER A 6 -5.69 24.11 4.80
CA SER A 6 -6.71 23.34 4.10
C SER A 6 -6.03 22.13 3.44
N PRO A 7 -6.51 20.89 3.63
CA PRO A 7 -5.89 19.76 2.97
C PRO A 7 -6.18 19.93 1.48
N ALA A 8 -5.13 20.11 0.69
CA ALA A 8 -5.25 19.87 -0.74
C ALA A 8 -5.78 18.44 -0.89
N VAL A 9 -6.90 18.28 -1.59
CA VAL A 9 -7.41 16.95 -1.95
C VAL A 9 -6.41 16.38 -2.96
N ASP A 10 -5.34 15.77 -2.45
CA ASP A 10 -4.26 15.22 -3.26
C ASP A 10 -4.75 13.91 -3.88
N GLY A 11 -5.17 13.96 -5.13
CA GLY A 11 -5.64 12.78 -5.88
C GLY A 11 -4.59 11.66 -6.04
N ARG A 12 -3.36 11.85 -5.54
CA ARG A 12 -2.37 10.80 -5.35
C ARG A 12 -2.64 9.94 -4.11
N GLY A 13 -3.04 10.54 -2.99
CA GLY A 13 -3.32 9.79 -1.76
C GLY A 13 -4.52 8.86 -1.92
N GLU A 14 -5.56 9.31 -2.63
CA GLU A 14 -6.72 8.46 -2.91
C GLU A 14 -6.41 7.34 -3.91
N LEU A 15 -5.58 7.61 -4.93
CA LEU A 15 -5.12 6.60 -5.86
C LEU A 15 -4.28 5.52 -5.14
N GLY A 16 -3.37 5.93 -4.25
CA GLY A 16 -2.57 5.03 -3.43
C GLY A 16 -3.43 4.11 -2.57
N ARG A 17 -4.36 4.68 -1.80
CA ARG A 17 -5.31 3.90 -0.96
C ARG A 17 -6.14 2.90 -1.76
N ARG A 18 -6.58 3.28 -2.96
CA ARG A 18 -7.31 2.36 -3.85
C ARG A 18 -6.42 1.22 -4.33
N GLY A 19 -5.17 1.51 -4.67
CA GLY A 19 -4.21 0.47 -5.03
C GLY A 19 -3.93 -0.50 -3.88
N GLU A 20 -3.73 0.02 -2.66
CA GLU A 20 -3.55 -0.81 -1.46
C GLU A 20 -4.75 -1.73 -1.22
N ALA A 21 -5.97 -1.20 -1.35
CA ALA A 21 -7.18 -1.99 -1.18
C ALA A 21 -7.30 -3.13 -2.22
N VAL A 22 -6.99 -2.83 -3.49
CA VAL A 22 -7.00 -3.84 -4.57
C VAL A 22 -5.91 -4.90 -4.35
N ALA A 23 -4.70 -4.49 -3.95
CA ALA A 23 -3.62 -5.41 -3.65
C ALA A 23 -3.98 -6.33 -2.48
N GLU A 24 -4.60 -5.78 -1.43
CA GLU A 24 -5.06 -6.57 -0.30
C GLU A 24 -6.11 -7.60 -0.69
N GLU A 25 -7.13 -7.20 -1.46
CA GLU A 25 -8.18 -8.09 -1.94
C GLU A 25 -7.60 -9.23 -2.79
N PHE A 26 -6.66 -8.90 -3.69
CA PHE A 26 -5.95 -9.87 -4.51
C PHE A 26 -5.18 -10.89 -3.66
N LEU A 27 -4.40 -10.42 -2.68
CA LEU A 27 -3.64 -11.30 -1.79
C LEU A 27 -4.56 -12.24 -1.00
N ARG A 28 -5.68 -11.72 -0.47
CA ARG A 28 -6.69 -12.54 0.21
C ARG A 28 -7.31 -13.58 -0.71
N ALA A 29 -7.60 -13.23 -1.96
CA ALA A 29 -8.09 -14.16 -2.97
C ALA A 29 -7.07 -15.27 -3.27
N CYS A 30 -5.77 -14.93 -3.23
CA CYS A 30 -4.65 -15.87 -3.30
C CYS A 30 -4.38 -16.64 -2.00
N ARG A 31 -5.26 -16.57 -0.99
CA ARG A 31 -5.16 -17.26 0.33
C ARG A 31 -4.08 -16.71 1.27
N TYR A 32 -3.55 -15.53 1.00
CA TYR A 32 -2.64 -14.88 1.93
C TYR A 32 -3.42 -14.34 3.13
N THR A 33 -2.80 -14.38 4.31
CA THR A 33 -3.35 -13.74 5.53
C THR A 33 -2.69 -12.40 5.75
N ILE A 34 -3.46 -11.32 5.64
CA ILE A 34 -2.96 -9.97 5.92
C ILE A 34 -2.81 -9.79 7.44
N VAL A 35 -1.60 -9.49 7.89
CA VAL A 35 -1.28 -9.32 9.33
C VAL A 35 -1.03 -7.86 9.71
N ALA A 36 -0.63 -7.02 8.76
CA ALA A 36 -0.52 -5.57 8.97
C ALA A 36 -0.78 -4.79 7.68
N ARG A 37 -1.23 -3.55 7.84
CA ARG A 37 -1.41 -2.57 6.76
C ARG A 37 -0.77 -1.25 7.19
N ASN A 38 -0.19 -0.50 6.26
CA ASN A 38 0.47 0.78 6.51
C ASN A 38 1.42 0.71 7.73
N TYR A 39 2.23 -0.36 7.80
CA TYR A 39 3.11 -0.63 8.92
C TYR A 39 4.26 0.37 8.94
N ARG A 40 4.53 0.96 10.11
CA ARG A 40 5.60 1.95 10.30
C ARG A 40 6.45 1.57 11.49
N CYS A 41 7.76 1.67 11.31
CA CYS A 41 8.73 1.51 12.38
C CYS A 41 9.89 2.50 12.21
N ARG A 42 10.85 2.49 13.14
CA ARG A 42 12.02 3.40 13.07
C ARG A 42 12.86 3.21 11.79
N ALA A 43 12.81 2.02 11.18
CA ALA A 43 13.60 1.69 10.00
C ALA A 43 12.91 2.01 8.67
N GLY A 44 11.60 2.30 8.67
CA GLY A 44 10.86 2.56 7.44
C GLY A 44 9.38 2.17 7.52
N GLU A 45 8.76 2.12 6.36
CA GLU A 45 7.33 1.85 6.16
C GLU A 45 7.16 0.67 5.19
N ILE A 46 6.07 -0.08 5.35
CA ILE A 46 5.63 -1.17 4.46
C ILE A 46 4.12 -1.07 4.28
N ASP A 47 3.64 -1.11 3.04
CA ASP A 47 2.21 -0.96 2.73
C ASP A 47 1.38 -2.14 3.27
N LEU A 48 1.80 -3.39 2.98
CA LEU A 48 1.13 -4.59 3.48
C LEU A 48 2.13 -5.63 3.97
N VAL A 49 1.79 -6.30 5.08
CA VAL A 49 2.50 -7.48 5.56
C VAL A 49 1.52 -8.65 5.58
N ALA A 50 1.91 -9.77 4.99
CA ALA A 50 1.05 -10.93 4.82
C ALA A 50 1.78 -12.24 5.16
N LEU A 51 1.01 -13.31 5.37
CA LEU A 51 1.48 -14.68 5.47
C LEU A 51 1.02 -15.50 4.27
N ASP A 52 1.95 -16.23 3.65
CA ASP A 52 1.69 -17.32 2.71
C ASP A 52 2.14 -18.63 3.36
N GLY A 53 1.20 -19.35 3.97
CA GLY A 53 1.55 -20.44 4.89
C GLY A 53 2.35 -19.94 6.09
N ASP A 54 3.60 -20.38 6.20
CA ASP A 54 4.56 -19.99 7.24
C ASP A 54 5.52 -18.86 6.79
N MET A 55 5.41 -18.42 5.53
CA MET A 55 6.26 -17.36 4.99
C MET A 55 5.69 -15.98 5.29
N LEU A 56 6.50 -15.10 5.89
CA LEU A 56 6.19 -13.69 6.04
C LEU A 56 6.58 -12.92 4.77
N VAL A 57 5.61 -12.26 4.15
CA VAL A 57 5.75 -11.55 2.88
C VAL A 57 5.51 -10.06 3.10
N PHE A 58 6.46 -9.24 2.67
CA PHE A 58 6.37 -7.78 2.67
C PHE A 58 5.99 -7.31 1.26
N VAL A 59 4.95 -6.47 1.16
CA VAL A 59 4.40 -6.05 -0.13
C VAL A 59 4.39 -4.53 -0.20
N GLU A 60 5.08 -4.01 -1.22
CA GLU A 60 5.08 -2.59 -1.59
C GLU A 60 4.12 -2.38 -2.76
N VAL A 61 3.14 -1.48 -2.59
CA VAL A 61 2.06 -1.25 -3.55
C VAL A 61 2.33 0.01 -4.36
N ARG A 62 2.55 -0.16 -5.67
CA ARG A 62 2.78 0.96 -6.59
C ARG A 62 1.60 1.21 -7.52
N SER A 63 0.85 2.26 -7.22
CA SER A 63 -0.19 2.77 -8.11
C SER A 63 0.38 3.74 -9.14
N ARG A 64 0.05 3.55 -10.42
CA ARG A 64 0.46 4.43 -11.52
C ARG A 64 -0.74 4.91 -12.33
N ARG A 65 -0.60 6.08 -12.95
CA ARG A 65 -1.54 6.59 -13.97
C ARG A 65 -0.95 6.27 -15.35
N GLY A 66 -1.71 5.57 -16.19
CA GLY A 66 -1.27 5.16 -17.54
C GLY A 66 -0.87 3.68 -17.64
N ALA A 67 -0.69 3.19 -18.87
CA ALA A 67 -0.54 1.77 -19.19
C ALA A 67 0.90 1.22 -19.10
N VAL A 68 1.89 2.07 -18.83
CA VAL A 68 3.30 1.64 -18.78
C VAL A 68 3.60 1.05 -17.41
N ALA A 69 3.83 -0.27 -17.36
CA ALA A 69 4.38 -0.92 -16.18
C ALA A 69 5.86 -0.54 -16.03
N GLY A 70 6.27 -0.15 -14.81
CA GLY A 70 7.69 -0.05 -14.47
C GLY A 70 8.29 -1.42 -14.19
N THR A 71 9.61 -1.53 -14.23
CA THR A 71 10.32 -2.76 -13.86
C THR A 71 10.13 -3.09 -12.38
N PRO A 72 10.05 -4.38 -12.01
CA PRO A 72 10.21 -4.81 -10.62
C PRO A 72 11.54 -4.26 -10.06
N LEU A 73 11.54 -3.87 -8.79
CA LEU A 73 12.78 -3.59 -8.04
C LEU A 73 13.28 -4.88 -7.40
#